data_AF-A0A3C1IFJ1-F1
#
_entry.id   AF-A0A3C1IFJ1-F1
#
_cell.length_a   1.000
_cell.length_b   1.000
_cell.length_c   1.000
_cell.angle_alpha   90.00
_cell.angle_beta   90.00
_cell.angle_gamma   90.00
#
_symmetry.space_group_name_H-M   'P 1'
#
loop_
_entity.id
_entity.type
_entity.pdbx_description
1 polymer ?
#
loop_
_entity_poly.entity_id
_entity_poly.type
_entity_poly.pdbx_seq_one_letter_code
_entity_poly.pdbx_strand_id
1 'polypeptide(L)'
;GTRIYAGGGDGQCAALGVNALGKGRVYLNLGTAIVTGSWSETPQISKVWRTMTSPTGAGYILEGVMRSGTFFMDWFVEKYVSKGDRSATHQSLQEAAQALPIGTDGLLVCPFLTGCMNPFWDMNARAAFYGVSPDHDAVHMYRGAMEALTGEIARTISGMQDKGLEINEIIAVGGGANSALWRQMLVDATNLPMTLSKSLEASSLGAGMIAAVGAGWFESIEQAAEAMSATGERFQANPEAYENWQSLLTRQQRFNDFCCHNPLAD
;
A
#
# COMPACT_ATOMS: atom_id res chain seq x y z
N GLY A 1 30.49 13.92 -23.41
CA GLY A 1 29.20 13.29 -23.77
C GLY A 1 28.22 13.41 -22.62
N THR A 2 26.96 13.06 -22.82
CA THR A 2 25.95 13.02 -21.74
C THR A 2 26.38 12.01 -20.68
N ARG A 3 26.39 12.43 -19.41
CA ARG A 3 26.76 11.57 -18.27
C ARG A 3 25.63 10.58 -18.00
N ILE A 4 25.98 9.34 -17.64
CA ILE A 4 25.06 8.26 -17.29
C ILE A 4 25.35 7.85 -15.85
N TYR A 5 24.30 7.69 -15.04
CA TYR A 5 24.40 7.30 -13.64
C TYR A 5 23.59 6.03 -13.41
N ALA A 6 24.10 5.13 -12.56
CA ALA A 6 23.34 3.97 -12.13
C ALA A 6 22.17 4.41 -11.23
N GLY A 7 20.95 3.98 -11.58
CA GLY A 7 19.77 4.16 -10.74
C GLY A 7 19.45 2.91 -9.91
N GLY A 8 18.21 2.80 -9.45
CA GLY A 8 17.68 1.60 -8.79
C GLY A 8 16.41 1.07 -9.44
N GLY A 9 15.79 0.07 -8.82
CA GLY A 9 14.48 -0.42 -9.24
C GLY A 9 13.38 0.63 -9.06
N ASP A 10 12.26 0.43 -9.73
CA ASP A 10 11.15 1.40 -9.81
C ASP A 10 10.58 1.79 -8.43
N GLY A 11 10.34 0.83 -7.54
CA GLY A 11 9.83 1.03 -6.18
C GLY A 11 10.83 1.75 -5.28
N GLN A 12 12.11 1.38 -5.37
CA GLN A 12 13.18 2.02 -4.61
C GLN A 12 13.39 3.47 -5.06
N CYS A 13 13.37 3.72 -6.38
CA CYS A 13 13.39 5.07 -6.93
C CYS A 13 12.11 5.85 -6.55
N ALA A 14 10.95 5.22 -6.50
CA ALA A 14 9.72 5.89 -6.03
C ALA A 14 9.84 6.33 -4.57
N ALA A 15 10.42 5.47 -3.70
CA ALA A 15 10.69 5.83 -2.31
C ALA A 15 11.56 7.08 -2.20
N LEU A 16 12.60 7.19 -3.05
CA LEU A 16 13.42 8.40 -3.14
C LEU A 16 12.64 9.61 -3.67
N GLY A 17 11.87 9.43 -4.75
CA GLY A 17 11.10 10.51 -5.36
C GLY A 17 10.05 11.13 -4.44
N VAL A 18 9.62 10.41 -3.40
CA VAL A 18 8.71 10.90 -2.36
C VAL A 18 9.41 11.26 -1.05
N ASN A 19 10.75 11.32 -1.06
CA ASN A 19 11.59 11.65 0.11
C ASN A 19 11.33 10.71 1.30
N ALA A 20 11.29 9.40 1.03
CA ALA A 20 11.10 8.34 2.03
C ALA A 20 12.35 7.45 2.21
N LEU A 21 13.55 7.97 1.88
CA LEU A 21 14.83 7.29 2.15
C LEU A 21 15.47 7.70 3.48
N GLY A 22 14.64 8.01 4.48
CA GLY A 22 15.06 8.31 5.84
C GLY A 22 14.17 7.61 6.87
N LYS A 23 14.55 7.71 8.15
CA LYS A 23 13.75 7.17 9.26
C LYS A 23 12.40 7.90 9.37
N GLY A 24 11.39 7.24 9.88
CA GLY A 24 10.09 7.84 10.18
C GLY A 24 9.10 7.88 9.02
N ARG A 25 9.51 7.57 7.77
CA ARG A 25 8.61 7.58 6.61
C ARG A 25 8.41 6.18 6.03
N VAL A 26 7.17 5.90 5.66
CA VAL A 26 6.80 4.80 4.79
C VAL A 26 6.30 5.39 3.48
N TYR A 27 6.84 4.97 2.34
CA TYR A 27 6.18 5.25 1.07
C TYR A 27 5.10 4.19 0.80
N LEU A 28 4.00 4.62 0.23
CA LEU A 28 2.88 3.76 -0.15
C LEU A 28 2.47 4.08 -1.59
N ASN A 29 2.70 3.17 -2.50
CA ASN A 29 2.22 3.26 -3.88
C ASN A 29 0.91 2.47 -4.02
N LEU A 30 -0.20 3.19 -4.21
CA LEU A 30 -1.53 2.65 -4.46
C LEU A 30 -1.81 2.54 -5.96
N GLY A 31 -1.17 1.56 -6.60
CA GLY A 31 -1.33 1.26 -8.02
C GLY A 31 -1.94 -0.13 -8.29
N THR A 32 -1.80 -0.58 -9.54
CA THR A 32 -2.22 -1.92 -10.00
C THR A 32 -1.75 -3.01 -9.04
N ALA A 33 -0.49 -2.94 -8.64
CA ALA A 33 0.03 -3.55 -7.44
C ALA A 33 0.19 -2.48 -6.36
N ILE A 34 0.02 -2.86 -5.09
CA ILE A 34 0.33 -1.98 -3.97
C ILE A 34 1.69 -2.35 -3.43
N VAL A 35 2.55 -1.33 -3.28
CA VAL A 35 3.85 -1.49 -2.65
C VAL A 35 3.96 -0.50 -1.50
N THR A 36 4.34 -1.00 -0.33
CA THR A 36 4.62 -0.17 0.84
C THR A 36 6.01 -0.49 1.33
N GLY A 37 6.80 0.53 1.67
CA GLY A 37 8.12 0.26 2.21
C GLY A 37 8.71 1.40 3.02
N SER A 38 9.69 1.04 3.84
CA SER A 38 10.44 1.97 4.67
C SER A 38 11.94 1.70 4.58
N TRP A 39 12.72 2.75 4.73
CA TRP A 39 14.17 2.65 4.70
C TRP A 39 14.71 2.10 6.03
N SER A 40 15.72 1.25 5.94
CA SER A 40 16.45 0.69 7.07
C SER A 40 17.95 0.81 6.85
N GLU A 41 18.67 1.17 7.90
CA GLU A 41 20.13 1.32 7.88
C GLU A 41 20.83 -0.04 7.67
N THR A 42 20.31 -1.08 8.33
CA THR A 42 20.81 -2.45 8.27
C THR A 42 19.85 -3.35 7.50
N PRO A 43 20.33 -4.43 6.85
CA PRO A 43 19.42 -5.38 6.23
C PRO A 43 18.60 -6.08 7.31
N GLN A 44 17.29 -6.17 7.12
CA GLN A 44 16.41 -6.95 8.00
C GLN A 44 15.60 -7.94 7.19
N ILE A 45 15.49 -9.17 7.67
CA ILE A 45 14.74 -10.24 7.01
C ILE A 45 13.47 -10.52 7.79
N SER A 46 12.35 -10.64 7.10
CA SER A 46 11.07 -11.03 7.68
C SER A 46 10.21 -11.74 6.64
N LYS A 47 9.18 -12.45 7.09
CA LYS A 47 8.12 -12.90 6.18
C LYS A 47 7.23 -11.74 5.73
N VAL A 48 7.14 -10.66 6.51
CA VAL A 48 6.18 -9.57 6.23
C VAL A 48 6.67 -8.54 5.20
N TRP A 49 7.91 -8.67 4.70
CA TRP A 49 8.48 -7.87 3.61
C TRP A 49 9.57 -8.63 2.84
N ARG A 50 9.95 -8.11 1.68
CA ARG A 50 11.27 -8.36 1.05
C ARG A 50 12.26 -7.26 1.40
N THR A 51 13.54 -7.59 1.38
CA THR A 51 14.64 -6.65 1.66
C THR A 51 15.33 -6.30 0.35
N MET A 52 15.22 -5.04 -0.06
CA MET A 52 15.82 -4.52 -1.30
C MET A 52 16.97 -3.56 -0.96
N THR A 53 17.97 -3.45 -1.82
CA THR A 53 19.01 -2.43 -1.66
C THR A 53 18.44 -1.05 -1.97
N SER A 54 18.78 -0.05 -1.16
CA SER A 54 18.47 1.36 -1.44
C SER A 54 19.05 1.80 -2.78
N PRO A 55 18.36 2.64 -3.58
CA PRO A 55 18.87 3.06 -4.88
C PRO A 55 20.05 4.05 -4.75
N THR A 56 20.34 4.51 -3.53
CA THR A 56 21.49 5.36 -3.19
C THR A 56 22.76 4.56 -2.88
N GLY A 57 22.64 3.23 -2.76
CA GLY A 57 23.71 2.36 -2.25
C GLY A 57 23.88 2.41 -0.72
N ALA A 58 23.15 3.28 -0.01
CA ALA A 58 23.17 3.39 1.44
C ALA A 58 21.87 2.86 2.06
N GLY A 59 21.99 1.78 2.84
CA GLY A 59 20.86 1.12 3.50
C GLY A 59 20.00 0.27 2.57
N TYR A 60 18.80 -0.04 3.04
CA TYR A 60 17.88 -1.02 2.46
C TYR A 60 16.45 -0.49 2.49
N ILE A 61 15.61 -0.99 1.59
CA ILE A 61 14.16 -0.77 1.60
C ILE A 61 13.48 -2.07 1.99
N LEU A 62 12.72 -2.03 3.08
CA LEU A 62 11.88 -3.15 3.50
C LEU A 62 10.53 -2.97 2.83
N GLU A 63 10.17 -3.83 1.88
CA GLU A 63 8.96 -3.66 1.05
C GLU A 63 7.94 -4.77 1.26
N GLY A 64 6.71 -4.41 1.58
CA GLY A 64 5.54 -5.23 1.34
C GLY A 64 4.99 -5.02 -0.06
N VAL A 65 4.53 -6.11 -0.68
CA VAL A 65 4.04 -6.15 -2.05
C VAL A 65 2.74 -6.94 -2.11
N MET A 66 1.66 -6.26 -2.50
CA MET A 66 0.43 -6.89 -2.93
C MET A 66 0.34 -6.84 -4.45
N ARG A 67 0.39 -8.01 -5.08
CA ARG A 67 0.40 -8.14 -6.54
C ARG A 67 -0.88 -7.65 -7.21
N SER A 68 -2.00 -7.74 -6.50
CA SER A 68 -3.31 -7.30 -6.95
C SER A 68 -3.83 -6.22 -6.00
N GLY A 69 -3.33 -5.00 -6.19
CA GLY A 69 -3.78 -3.80 -5.49
C GLY A 69 -5.08 -3.26 -6.07
N THR A 70 -5.04 -2.09 -6.72
CA THR A 70 -6.21 -1.55 -7.42
C THR A 70 -6.72 -2.47 -8.53
N PHE A 71 -5.86 -3.36 -9.05
CA PHE A 71 -6.27 -4.40 -10.00
C PHE A 71 -7.35 -5.33 -9.44
N PHE A 72 -7.34 -5.63 -8.15
CA PHE A 72 -8.41 -6.41 -7.53
C PHE A 72 -9.76 -5.70 -7.70
N MET A 73 -9.78 -4.39 -7.45
CA MET A 73 -10.99 -3.57 -7.56
C MET A 73 -11.47 -3.50 -9.01
N ASP A 74 -10.55 -3.25 -9.94
CA ASP A 74 -10.85 -3.22 -11.39
C ASP A 74 -11.45 -4.56 -11.84
N TRP A 75 -10.83 -5.67 -11.45
CA TRP A 75 -11.30 -7.03 -11.76
C TRP A 75 -12.70 -7.27 -11.21
N PHE A 76 -12.95 -6.92 -9.95
CA PHE A 76 -14.25 -7.12 -9.33
C PHE A 76 -15.34 -6.33 -10.07
N VAL A 77 -15.08 -5.06 -10.36
CA VAL A 77 -16.02 -4.19 -11.09
C VAL A 77 -16.29 -4.74 -12.48
N GLU A 78 -15.26 -5.05 -13.25
CA GLU A 78 -15.40 -5.53 -14.64
C GLU A 78 -16.14 -6.86 -14.73
N LYS A 79 -15.87 -7.79 -13.80
CA LYS A 79 -16.42 -9.16 -13.87
C LYS A 79 -17.78 -9.30 -13.23
N TYR A 80 -18.06 -8.57 -12.15
CA TYR A 80 -19.23 -8.83 -11.31
C TYR A 80 -20.19 -7.64 -11.16
N VAL A 81 -19.78 -6.42 -11.51
CA VAL A 81 -20.62 -5.24 -11.30
C VAL A 81 -21.11 -4.63 -12.62
N SER A 82 -20.20 -4.22 -13.49
CA SER A 82 -20.56 -3.48 -14.70
C SER A 82 -19.50 -3.61 -15.80
N LYS A 83 -19.97 -3.71 -17.05
CA LYS A 83 -19.14 -3.57 -18.27
C LYS A 83 -19.18 -2.15 -18.85
N GLY A 84 -19.80 -1.21 -18.15
CA GLY A 84 -19.94 0.19 -18.57
C GLY A 84 -18.69 1.02 -18.25
N ASP A 85 -18.89 2.31 -17.98
CA ASP A 85 -17.81 3.19 -17.56
C ASP A 85 -17.27 2.75 -16.19
N ARG A 86 -16.06 2.19 -16.20
CA ARG A 86 -15.37 1.69 -15.01
C ARG A 86 -15.09 2.80 -14.00
N SER A 87 -14.72 4.01 -14.46
CA SER A 87 -14.41 5.13 -13.57
C SER A 87 -15.65 5.60 -12.83
N ALA A 88 -16.76 5.81 -13.56
CA ALA A 88 -18.03 6.19 -12.98
C ALA A 88 -18.56 5.10 -12.01
N THR A 89 -18.38 3.83 -12.36
CA THR A 89 -18.79 2.70 -11.50
C THR A 89 -17.99 2.67 -10.20
N HIS A 90 -16.66 2.85 -10.25
CA HIS A 90 -15.84 2.96 -9.04
C HIS A 90 -16.25 4.13 -8.16
N GLN A 91 -16.53 5.28 -8.75
CA GLN A 91 -16.98 6.45 -8.00
C GLN A 91 -18.28 6.16 -7.25
N SER A 92 -19.29 5.64 -7.95
CA SER A 92 -20.59 5.31 -7.34
C SER A 92 -20.47 4.25 -6.23
N LEU A 93 -19.66 3.20 -6.44
CA LEU A 93 -19.41 2.20 -5.40
C LEU A 93 -18.68 2.80 -4.19
N GLN A 94 -17.69 3.67 -4.40
CA GLN A 94 -16.98 4.33 -3.30
C GLN A 94 -17.89 5.28 -2.51
N GLU A 95 -18.76 6.02 -3.18
CA GLU A 95 -19.74 6.90 -2.54
C GLU A 95 -20.72 6.09 -1.69
N ALA A 96 -21.28 5.01 -2.22
CA ALA A 96 -22.18 4.14 -1.47
C ALA A 96 -21.46 3.41 -0.31
N ALA A 97 -20.23 2.96 -0.53
CA ALA A 97 -19.44 2.24 0.46
C ALA A 97 -19.05 3.09 1.68
N GLN A 98 -19.14 4.42 1.63
CA GLN A 98 -18.89 5.29 2.78
C GLN A 98 -19.91 5.11 3.90
N ALA A 99 -21.14 4.73 3.56
CA ALA A 99 -22.22 4.54 4.55
C ALA A 99 -22.08 3.22 5.33
N LEU A 100 -21.24 2.29 4.86
CA LEU A 100 -21.05 0.99 5.50
C LEU A 100 -20.12 1.08 6.72
N PRO A 101 -20.42 0.35 7.80
CA PRO A 101 -19.56 0.30 8.98
C PRO A 101 -18.23 -0.41 8.67
N ILE A 102 -17.21 -0.15 9.48
CA ILE A 102 -15.94 -0.87 9.42
C ILE A 102 -16.19 -2.36 9.65
N GLY A 103 -15.68 -3.19 8.75
CA GLY A 103 -15.85 -4.64 8.79
C GLY A 103 -17.10 -5.14 8.07
N THR A 104 -17.77 -4.26 7.33
CA THR A 104 -18.74 -4.58 6.28
C THR A 104 -19.73 -5.68 6.70
N ASP A 105 -20.42 -5.47 7.82
CA ASP A 105 -21.42 -6.39 8.38
C ASP A 105 -20.98 -7.86 8.53
N GLY A 106 -19.68 -8.06 8.78
CA GLY A 106 -19.07 -9.36 9.02
C GLY A 106 -18.41 -10.00 7.80
N LEU A 107 -18.48 -9.37 6.63
CA LEU A 107 -17.79 -9.82 5.41
C LEU A 107 -16.27 -9.73 5.58
N LEU A 108 -15.57 -10.82 5.28
CA LEU A 108 -14.10 -10.87 5.21
C LEU A 108 -13.66 -11.24 3.80
N VAL A 109 -12.57 -10.65 3.33
CA VAL A 109 -12.07 -10.85 1.96
C VAL A 109 -10.59 -11.23 1.99
N CYS A 110 -10.22 -12.36 1.41
CA CYS A 110 -8.83 -12.70 1.13
C CYS A 110 -8.43 -11.99 -0.16
N PRO A 111 -7.47 -11.05 -0.16
CA PRO A 111 -7.22 -10.19 -1.32
C PRO A 111 -6.24 -10.79 -2.35
N PHE A 112 -5.80 -12.03 -2.18
CA PHE A 112 -4.70 -12.62 -2.96
C PHE A 112 -5.14 -13.15 -4.34
N LEU A 113 -5.75 -12.29 -5.15
CA LEU A 113 -6.30 -12.64 -6.47
C LEU A 113 -5.29 -13.31 -7.41
N THR A 114 -4.05 -12.85 -7.39
CA THR A 114 -2.96 -13.40 -8.22
C THR A 114 -1.86 -14.05 -7.38
N GLY A 115 -2.20 -14.65 -6.23
CA GLY A 115 -1.20 -15.16 -5.29
C GLY A 115 -0.68 -14.09 -4.34
N CYS A 116 0.01 -14.56 -3.30
CA CYS A 116 0.47 -13.78 -2.17
C CYS A 116 2.00 -13.74 -2.12
N MET A 117 2.56 -12.56 -1.92
CA MET A 117 3.95 -12.41 -1.49
C MET A 117 3.97 -12.33 0.04
N ASN A 118 4.20 -11.19 0.65
CA ASN A 118 4.14 -11.09 2.11
C ASN A 118 2.68 -11.18 2.63
N PRO A 119 2.45 -11.85 3.78
CA PRO A 119 3.42 -12.52 4.63
C PRO A 119 3.56 -14.03 4.33
N PHE A 120 2.73 -14.59 3.45
CA PHE A 120 2.54 -16.03 3.31
C PHE A 120 3.46 -16.68 2.28
N TRP A 121 3.87 -15.91 1.27
CA TRP A 121 4.71 -16.32 0.14
C TRP A 121 4.13 -17.49 -0.65
N ASP A 122 2.81 -17.49 -0.78
CA ASP A 122 2.03 -18.53 -1.44
C ASP A 122 1.53 -18.03 -2.81
N MET A 123 2.16 -18.52 -3.88
CA MET A 123 1.77 -18.20 -5.26
C MET A 123 0.49 -18.93 -5.71
N ASN A 124 0.06 -19.95 -4.98
CA ASN A 124 -1.18 -20.68 -5.23
C ASN A 124 -2.38 -20.02 -4.54
N ALA A 125 -2.16 -19.12 -3.58
CA ALA A 125 -3.21 -18.36 -2.92
C ALA A 125 -4.17 -17.70 -3.93
N ARG A 126 -5.47 -17.72 -3.63
CA ARG A 126 -6.52 -17.09 -4.43
C ARG A 126 -7.43 -16.24 -3.56
N ALA A 127 -8.09 -15.29 -4.21
CA ALA A 127 -9.09 -14.46 -3.56
C ALA A 127 -10.27 -15.32 -3.05
N ALA A 128 -10.81 -14.95 -1.90
CA ALA A 128 -11.98 -15.58 -1.31
C ALA A 128 -12.84 -14.56 -0.56
N PHE A 129 -14.15 -14.75 -0.56
CA PHE A 129 -15.09 -13.96 0.22
C PHE A 129 -15.76 -14.87 1.24
N TYR A 130 -15.81 -14.45 2.50
CA TYR A 130 -16.35 -15.23 3.61
C TYR A 130 -17.37 -14.42 4.39
N GLY A 131 -18.45 -15.10 4.81
CA GLY A 131 -19.53 -14.47 5.58
C GLY A 131 -20.61 -13.80 4.72
N VAL A 132 -20.64 -14.08 3.41
CA VAL A 132 -21.69 -13.53 2.51
C VAL A 132 -23.08 -13.99 2.97
N SER A 133 -24.01 -13.03 3.03
CA SER A 133 -25.40 -13.20 3.44
C SER A 133 -26.34 -12.48 2.45
N PRO A 134 -27.67 -12.68 2.50
CA PRO A 134 -28.62 -11.98 1.63
C PRO A 134 -28.62 -10.46 1.75
N ASP A 135 -28.09 -9.91 2.85
CA ASP A 135 -28.00 -8.46 3.06
C ASP A 135 -26.78 -7.83 2.36
N HIS A 136 -25.83 -8.65 1.91
CA HIS A 136 -24.64 -8.18 1.21
C HIS A 136 -24.89 -8.02 -0.29
N ASP A 137 -24.50 -6.87 -0.83
CA ASP A 137 -24.57 -6.54 -2.25
C ASP A 137 -23.19 -6.20 -2.85
N ALA A 138 -23.17 -5.70 -4.09
CA ALA A 138 -21.93 -5.31 -4.75
C ALA A 138 -21.16 -4.20 -4.01
N VAL A 139 -21.84 -3.31 -3.29
CA VAL A 139 -21.21 -2.24 -2.49
C VAL A 139 -20.48 -2.84 -1.30
N HIS A 140 -21.11 -3.80 -0.61
CA HIS A 140 -20.46 -4.53 0.49
C HIS A 140 -19.23 -5.28 0.00
N MET A 141 -19.35 -6.04 -1.09
CA MET A 141 -18.22 -6.79 -1.65
C MET A 141 -17.06 -5.87 -2.06
N TYR A 142 -17.38 -4.70 -2.63
CA TYR A 142 -16.40 -3.67 -2.96
C TYR A 142 -15.73 -3.11 -1.70
N ARG A 143 -16.51 -2.74 -0.67
CA ARG A 143 -16.00 -2.22 0.60
C ARG A 143 -15.11 -3.23 1.31
N GLY A 144 -15.55 -4.48 1.45
CA GLY A 144 -14.78 -5.54 2.10
C GLY A 144 -13.45 -5.81 1.41
N ALA A 145 -13.40 -5.73 0.08
CA ALA A 145 -12.14 -5.84 -0.67
C ALA A 145 -11.17 -4.70 -0.38
N MET A 146 -11.65 -3.45 -0.31
CA MET A 146 -10.81 -2.31 0.07
C MET A 146 -10.32 -2.43 1.52
N GLU A 147 -11.17 -2.89 2.44
CA GLU A 147 -10.82 -3.11 3.84
C GLU A 147 -9.75 -4.18 3.99
N ALA A 148 -9.86 -5.29 3.25
CA ALA A 148 -8.86 -6.35 3.25
C ALA A 148 -7.49 -5.88 2.73
N LEU A 149 -7.46 -5.14 1.61
CA LEU A 149 -6.22 -4.56 1.08
C LEU A 149 -5.62 -3.54 2.05
N THR A 150 -6.44 -2.71 2.68
CA THR A 150 -6.02 -1.77 3.74
C THR A 150 -5.41 -2.51 4.91
N GLY A 151 -6.02 -3.61 5.34
CA GLY A 151 -5.51 -4.42 6.45
C GLY A 151 -4.16 -5.05 6.18
N GLU A 152 -3.90 -5.50 4.95
CA GLU A 152 -2.59 -6.03 4.58
C GLU A 152 -1.48 -4.95 4.59
N ILE A 153 -1.82 -3.70 4.24
CA ILE A 153 -0.91 -2.55 4.38
C ILE A 153 -0.64 -2.27 5.86
N ALA A 154 -1.69 -2.16 6.67
CA ALA A 154 -1.57 -1.89 8.11
C ALA A 154 -0.74 -2.95 8.82
N ARG A 155 -0.96 -4.22 8.49
CA ARG A 155 -0.19 -5.35 9.03
C ARG A 155 1.27 -5.31 8.60
N THR A 156 1.55 -4.92 7.36
CA THR A 156 2.94 -4.76 6.89
C THR A 156 3.66 -3.66 7.66
N ILE A 157 3.02 -2.50 7.83
CA ILE A 157 3.57 -1.37 8.58
C ILE A 157 3.76 -1.72 10.06
N SER A 158 2.76 -2.32 10.71
CA SER A 158 2.87 -2.77 12.10
C SER A 158 4.00 -3.79 12.26
N GLY A 159 4.15 -4.73 11.33
CA GLY A 159 5.26 -5.69 11.36
C GLY A 159 6.63 -5.03 11.25
N MET A 160 6.75 -3.89 10.56
CA MET A 160 7.98 -3.10 10.52
C MET A 160 8.24 -2.43 11.87
N GLN A 161 7.22 -1.83 12.48
CA GLN A 161 7.30 -1.23 13.82
C GLN A 161 7.71 -2.27 14.88
N ASP A 162 7.14 -3.47 14.83
CA ASP A 162 7.46 -4.58 15.73
C ASP A 162 8.92 -5.04 15.64
N LYS A 163 9.60 -4.74 14.52
CA LYS A 163 11.04 -4.99 14.31
C LYS A 163 11.91 -3.76 14.58
N GLY A 164 11.34 -2.73 15.21
CA GLY A 164 12.04 -1.55 15.71
C GLY A 164 12.23 -0.45 14.67
N LEU A 165 11.50 -0.47 13.55
CA LEU A 165 11.49 0.68 12.63
C LEU A 165 10.65 1.80 13.21
N GLU A 166 11.22 2.99 13.25
CA GLU A 166 10.49 4.21 13.55
C GLU A 166 9.66 4.61 12.32
N ILE A 167 8.34 4.69 12.48
CA ILE A 167 7.39 5.07 11.43
C ILE A 167 6.43 6.11 12.03
N ASN A 168 6.48 7.31 11.46
CA ASN A 168 5.77 8.49 11.93
C ASN A 168 4.73 8.98 10.91
N GLU A 169 4.91 8.70 9.62
CA GLU A 169 3.97 9.06 8.57
C GLU A 169 4.04 8.17 7.33
N ILE A 170 2.94 8.15 6.59
CA ILE A 170 2.82 7.50 5.29
C ILE A 170 2.86 8.57 4.20
N ILE A 171 3.71 8.39 3.18
CA ILE A 171 3.71 9.21 1.96
C ILE A 171 3.08 8.41 0.83
N ALA A 172 1.87 8.80 0.43
CA ALA A 172 1.08 8.07 -0.57
C ALA A 172 1.24 8.65 -1.99
N VAL A 173 1.34 7.75 -2.96
CA VAL A 173 1.31 7.99 -4.41
C VAL A 173 0.39 7.00 -5.10
N GLY A 174 0.09 7.24 -6.38
CA GLY A 174 -0.68 6.31 -7.22
C GLY A 174 -2.18 6.62 -7.27
N GLY A 175 -2.85 6.06 -8.27
CA GLY A 175 -4.26 6.37 -8.57
C GLY A 175 -5.23 6.03 -7.44
N GLY A 176 -4.96 4.99 -6.65
CA GLY A 176 -5.79 4.63 -5.50
C GLY A 176 -5.77 5.68 -4.40
N ALA A 177 -4.71 6.52 -4.32
CA ALA A 177 -4.61 7.59 -3.35
C ALA A 177 -5.60 8.75 -3.61
N ASN A 178 -6.26 8.79 -4.78
CA ASN A 178 -7.32 9.75 -5.08
C ASN A 178 -8.66 9.39 -4.42
N SER A 179 -8.83 8.15 -3.93
CA SER A 179 -10.03 7.72 -3.23
C SER A 179 -10.08 8.31 -1.82
N ALA A 180 -11.00 9.24 -1.55
CA ALA A 180 -11.20 9.80 -0.22
C ALA A 180 -11.48 8.72 0.84
N LEU A 181 -12.32 7.74 0.48
CA LEU A 181 -12.63 6.60 1.33
C LEU A 181 -11.38 5.77 1.66
N TRP A 182 -10.59 5.39 0.64
CA TRP A 182 -9.38 4.58 0.86
C TRP A 182 -8.36 5.32 1.71
N ARG A 183 -8.18 6.63 1.47
CA ARG A 183 -7.28 7.45 2.29
C ARG A 183 -7.67 7.43 3.76
N GLN A 184 -8.96 7.59 4.08
CA GLN A 184 -9.43 7.57 5.46
C GLN A 184 -9.24 6.19 6.10
N MET A 185 -9.57 5.12 5.39
CA MET A 185 -9.36 3.75 5.89
C MET A 185 -7.90 3.46 6.22
N LEU A 186 -6.96 3.95 5.39
CA LEU A 186 -5.53 3.77 5.62
C LEU A 186 -5.05 4.46 6.90
N VAL A 187 -5.41 5.73 7.10
CA VAL A 187 -4.99 6.46 8.32
C VAL A 187 -5.66 5.88 9.56
N ASP A 188 -6.92 5.46 9.48
CA ASP A 188 -7.64 4.86 10.61
C ASP A 188 -7.08 3.48 10.99
N ALA A 189 -6.78 2.63 10.01
CA ALA A 189 -6.27 1.28 10.24
C ALA A 189 -4.83 1.27 10.76
N THR A 190 -4.00 2.21 10.29
CA THR A 190 -2.58 2.31 10.66
C THR A 190 -2.36 3.19 11.89
N ASN A 191 -3.32 4.06 12.22
CA ASN A 191 -3.15 5.15 13.19
C ASN A 191 -1.92 6.02 12.90
N LEU A 192 -1.60 6.21 11.62
CA LEU A 192 -0.52 7.06 11.15
C LEU A 192 -1.09 8.18 10.28
N PRO A 193 -0.56 9.41 10.40
CA PRO A 193 -0.88 10.44 9.44
C PRO A 193 -0.39 10.05 8.05
N MET A 194 -1.13 10.44 7.03
CA MET A 194 -0.76 10.21 5.63
C MET A 194 -0.70 11.51 4.87
N THR A 195 0.35 11.70 4.09
CA THR A 195 0.55 12.86 3.20
C THR A 195 0.56 12.39 1.76
N LEU A 196 -0.18 13.06 0.88
CA LEU A 196 -0.08 12.78 -0.55
C LEU A 196 1.17 13.41 -1.13
N SER A 197 1.88 12.68 -1.98
CA SER A 197 2.90 13.29 -2.83
C SER A 197 2.26 14.00 -4.02
N LYS A 198 2.81 15.15 -4.39
CA LYS A 198 2.46 15.86 -5.64
C LYS A 198 3.21 15.30 -6.85
N SER A 199 4.17 14.41 -6.64
CA SER A 199 4.96 13.82 -7.72
C SER A 199 4.17 12.73 -8.43
N LEU A 200 3.66 13.04 -9.62
CA LEU A 200 2.97 12.06 -10.49
C LEU A 200 3.89 10.91 -10.90
N GLU A 201 5.15 11.23 -11.20
CA GLU A 201 6.16 10.30 -11.71
C GLU A 201 7.27 10.05 -10.67
N ALA A 202 6.91 9.54 -9.49
CA ALA A 202 7.83 9.39 -8.36
C ALA A 202 9.09 8.55 -8.68
N SER A 203 8.95 7.45 -9.44
CA SER A 203 10.11 6.63 -9.82
C SER A 203 11.09 7.40 -10.72
N SER A 204 10.58 8.10 -11.73
CA SER A 204 11.38 8.93 -12.62
C SER A 204 12.05 10.09 -11.87
N LEU A 205 11.32 10.70 -10.93
CA LEU A 205 11.85 11.75 -10.07
C LEU A 205 13.01 11.27 -9.19
N GLY A 206 12.89 10.09 -8.56
CA GLY A 206 13.98 9.52 -7.77
C GLY A 206 15.22 9.19 -8.60
N ALA A 207 15.05 8.65 -9.81
CA ALA A 207 16.16 8.47 -10.74
C ALA A 207 16.80 9.82 -11.14
N GLY A 208 15.98 10.85 -11.32
CA GLY A 208 16.41 12.22 -11.55
C GLY A 208 17.21 12.82 -10.39
N MET A 209 16.81 12.55 -9.13
CA MET A 209 17.55 12.99 -7.92
C MET A 209 18.95 12.36 -7.88
N ILE A 210 19.08 11.06 -8.19
CA ILE A 210 20.37 10.38 -8.28
C ILE A 210 21.25 11.02 -9.36
N ALA A 211 20.68 11.28 -10.53
CA ALA A 211 21.39 11.93 -11.63
C ALA A 211 21.80 13.37 -11.28
N ALA A 212 20.96 14.12 -10.55
CA ALA A 212 21.25 15.48 -10.13
C ALA A 212 22.42 15.53 -9.14
N VAL A 213 22.46 14.60 -8.17
CA VAL A 213 23.60 14.46 -7.24
C VAL A 213 24.86 14.03 -7.99
N GLY A 214 24.78 13.00 -8.84
CA GLY A 214 25.91 12.57 -9.67
C GLY A 214 26.42 13.68 -10.60
N ALA A 215 25.53 14.59 -11.01
CA ALA A 215 25.86 15.76 -11.82
C ALA A 215 26.52 16.91 -11.04
N GLY A 216 26.49 16.87 -9.71
CA GLY A 216 26.97 17.93 -8.81
C GLY A 216 25.99 19.08 -8.64
N TRP A 217 24.69 18.88 -8.91
CA TRP A 217 23.66 19.90 -8.71
C TRP A 217 23.22 20.01 -7.24
N PHE A 218 23.38 18.93 -6.49
CA PHE A 218 23.15 18.84 -5.06
C PHE A 218 24.34 18.11 -4.42
N GLU A 219 24.64 18.45 -3.17
CA GLU A 219 25.75 17.87 -2.40
C GLU A 219 25.44 16.46 -1.87
N SER A 220 24.15 16.15 -1.70
CA SER A 220 23.68 14.90 -1.13
C SER A 220 22.31 14.49 -1.67
N ILE A 221 21.95 13.22 -1.50
CA ILE A 221 20.64 12.70 -1.90
C ILE A 221 19.54 13.33 -1.04
N GLU A 222 19.80 13.55 0.24
CA GLU A 222 18.87 14.19 1.18
C GLU A 222 18.53 15.61 0.72
N GLN A 223 19.54 16.38 0.29
CA GLN A 223 19.32 17.73 -0.23
C GLN A 223 18.52 17.71 -1.53
N ALA A 224 18.83 16.79 -2.45
CA ALA A 224 18.06 16.63 -3.69
C ALA A 224 16.61 16.21 -3.41
N ALA A 225 16.40 15.27 -2.48
CA ALA A 225 15.08 14.79 -2.10
C ALA A 225 14.22 15.90 -1.49
N GLU A 226 14.78 16.70 -0.57
CA GLU A 226 14.08 17.83 0.03
C GLU A 226 13.73 18.93 -0.99
N ALA A 227 14.64 19.23 -1.92
CA ALA A 227 14.45 20.27 -2.91
C ALA A 227 13.52 19.88 -4.07
N MET A 228 13.49 18.60 -4.44
CA MET A 228 12.80 18.13 -5.65
C MET A 228 11.51 17.36 -5.37
N SER A 229 11.31 16.84 -4.15
CA SER A 229 10.03 16.22 -3.77
C SER A 229 9.02 17.30 -3.36
N ALA A 230 7.74 17.01 -3.54
CA ALA A 230 6.68 17.92 -3.14
C ALA A 230 5.53 17.16 -2.48
N THR A 231 5.06 17.67 -1.36
CA THR A 231 3.93 17.12 -0.60
C THR A 231 2.66 17.94 -0.83
N GLY A 232 1.53 17.26 -0.68
CA GLY A 232 0.18 17.76 -0.83
C GLY A 232 -0.61 17.65 0.46
N GLU A 233 -1.89 17.30 0.32
CA GLU A 233 -2.82 17.23 1.44
C GLU A 233 -2.39 16.17 2.47
N ARG A 234 -2.61 16.47 3.75
CA ARG A 234 -2.31 15.60 4.88
C ARG A 234 -3.61 15.16 5.55
N PHE A 235 -3.71 13.88 5.84
CA PHE A 235 -4.85 13.20 6.43
C PHE A 235 -4.48 12.65 7.81
N GLN A 236 -5.47 12.60 8.70
CA GLN A 236 -5.32 12.15 10.07
C GLN A 236 -6.33 11.04 10.36
N ALA A 237 -5.94 10.12 11.23
CA ALA A 237 -6.82 9.07 11.70
C ALA A 237 -8.00 9.66 12.49
N ASN A 238 -9.17 9.03 12.35
CA ASN A 238 -10.26 9.17 13.31
C ASN A 238 -9.96 8.28 14.54
N PRO A 239 -9.72 8.85 15.73
CA PRO A 239 -9.39 8.05 16.92
C PRO A 239 -10.49 7.04 17.29
N GLU A 240 -11.76 7.35 17.01
CA GLU A 240 -12.89 6.48 17.31
C GLU A 240 -12.97 5.25 16.39
N ALA A 241 -12.30 5.29 15.23
CA ALA A 241 -12.28 4.19 14.28
C ALA A 241 -11.26 3.10 14.65
N TYR A 242 -10.26 3.44 15.47
CA TYR A 242 -9.09 2.59 15.69
C TYR A 242 -9.44 1.22 16.28
N GLU A 243 -10.27 1.18 17.33
CA GLU A 243 -10.67 -0.08 17.97
C GLU A 243 -11.43 -1.01 17.02
N ASN A 244 -12.32 -0.44 16.19
CA ASN A 244 -13.08 -1.19 15.18
C ASN A 244 -12.15 -1.76 14.10
N TRP A 245 -11.15 -0.99 13.66
CA TRP A 245 -10.11 -1.49 12.77
C TRP A 245 -9.30 -2.61 13.39
N GLN A 246 -8.80 -2.46 14.62
CA GLN A 246 -8.02 -3.54 15.27
C GLN A 246 -8.83 -4.84 15.42
N SER A 247 -10.13 -4.73 15.72
CA SER A 247 -11.05 -5.87 15.74
C SER A 247 -11.20 -6.52 14.35
N LEU A 248 -11.34 -5.72 13.29
CA LEU A 248 -11.39 -6.21 11.91
C LEU A 248 -10.08 -6.88 11.50
N LEU A 249 -8.94 -6.23 11.71
CA LEU A 249 -7.61 -6.75 11.34
C LEU A 249 -7.33 -8.11 11.99
N THR A 250 -7.74 -8.27 13.26
CA THR A 250 -7.61 -9.56 13.97
C THR A 250 -8.41 -10.68 13.30
N ARG A 251 -9.66 -10.41 12.88
CA ARG A 251 -10.50 -11.39 12.19
C ARG A 251 -9.98 -11.67 10.78
N GLN A 252 -9.59 -10.62 10.06
CA GLN A 252 -9.04 -10.68 8.71
C GLN A 252 -7.76 -11.51 8.67
N GLN A 253 -6.87 -11.36 9.66
CA GLN A 253 -5.65 -12.15 9.77
C GLN A 253 -5.95 -13.65 9.86
N ARG A 254 -6.88 -14.04 10.75
CA ARG A 254 -7.27 -15.46 10.90
C ARG A 254 -7.83 -16.03 9.61
N PHE A 255 -8.59 -15.23 8.86
CA PHE A 255 -9.14 -15.67 7.58
C PHE A 255 -8.04 -15.79 6.50
N ASN A 256 -7.12 -14.83 6.42
CA ASN A 256 -6.00 -14.89 5.48
C ASN A 256 -5.06 -16.07 5.80
N ASP A 257 -4.82 -16.36 7.09
CA ASP A 257 -4.08 -17.55 7.53
C ASP A 257 -4.73 -18.83 7.02
N PHE A 258 -6.05 -18.94 7.15
CA PHE A 258 -6.82 -20.07 6.62
C PHE A 258 -6.70 -20.18 5.10
N CYS A 259 -6.80 -19.07 4.37
CA CYS A 259 -6.71 -19.09 2.90
C CYS A 259 -5.33 -19.49 2.38
N CYS A 260 -4.25 -19.17 3.10
CA CYS A 260 -2.88 -19.39 2.62
C CYS A 260 -2.14 -20.59 3.26
N HIS A 261 -2.70 -21.22 4.30
CA HIS A 261 -2.11 -22.41 4.92
C HIS A 261 -2.94 -23.68 4.75
N ASN A 262 -4.09 -23.61 4.05
CA ASN A 262 -4.98 -24.76 3.94
C ASN A 262 -4.66 -25.61 2.69
N PRO A 263 -4.41 -26.93 2.83
CA PRO A 263 -4.09 -27.86 1.74
C PRO A 263 -5.24 -28.14 0.74
N LEU A 264 -6.36 -27.40 0.78
CA LEU A 264 -7.42 -27.52 -0.24
C LEU A 264 -6.98 -27.00 -1.63
N ALA A 265 -5.76 -26.49 -1.76
CA ALA A 265 -5.17 -26.00 -3.00
C ALA A 265 -4.43 -27.09 -3.83
N ASP A 266 -4.39 -28.33 -3.35
CA ASP A 266 -3.82 -29.50 -4.05
C ASP A 266 -4.89 -30.35 -4.77
#